data_AF-A0A2W5F2U3-F1
#
_entry.id   AF-A0A2W5F2U3-F1
#
_cell.length_a   1.000
_cell.length_b   1.000
_cell.length_c   1.000
_cell.angle_alpha   90.00
_cell.angle_beta   90.00
_cell.angle_gamma   90.00
#
_symmetry.space_group_name_H-M   'P 1'
#
loop_
_entity.id
_entity.type
_entity.pdbx_description
1 polymer ?
#
loop_
_entity_poly.entity_id
_entity_poly.type
_entity_poly.pdbx_seq_one_letter_code
_entity_poly.pdbx_strand_id
1 'polypeptide(L)'
;MSELNRLNLLLGFQTWAEPRGYDLTTDGTPHGFTSLETRSAWLGYEGAFSDSSPRGQQLYARIRKSSKYAHQTEKLFEVRVGKAPYDDFVVHGGPGGVYALRDVHLYVLVAGNPIRLS
;
A
#
# COMPACT_ATOMS: atom_id res chain seq x y z
N MET A 1 -8.63 -3.83 -15.53
CA MET A 1 -8.49 -2.95 -14.35
C MET A 1 -9.88 -2.74 -13.77
N SER A 2 -10.13 -3.00 -12.48
CA SER A 2 -11.47 -2.78 -11.90
C SER A 2 -11.72 -1.28 -11.69
N GLU A 3 -12.99 -0.87 -11.75
CA GLU A 3 -13.38 0.54 -11.50
C GLU A 3 -12.93 1.04 -10.13
N LEU A 4 -12.93 0.17 -9.13
CA LEU A 4 -12.41 0.46 -7.78
C LEU A 4 -10.91 0.77 -7.78
N ASN A 5 -10.10 0.03 -8.57
CA ASN A 5 -8.66 0.30 -8.67
C ASN A 5 -8.42 1.67 -9.31
N ARG A 6 -9.23 2.04 -10.29
CA ARG A 6 -9.17 3.35 -10.95
C ARG A 6 -9.48 4.49 -9.98
N LEU A 7 -10.57 4.37 -9.22
CA LEU A 7 -10.96 5.37 -8.22
C LEU A 7 -9.90 5.54 -7.13
N ASN A 8 -9.28 4.43 -6.70
CA ASN A 8 -8.18 4.47 -5.73
C ASN A 8 -6.93 5.18 -6.29
N LEU A 9 -6.63 4.98 -7.57
CA LEU A 9 -5.48 5.60 -8.24
C LEU A 9 -5.69 7.12 -8.38
N LEU A 10 -6.91 7.55 -8.74
CA LEU A 10 -7.31 8.96 -8.77
C LEU A 10 -7.21 9.61 -7.39
N LEU A 11 -7.76 8.98 -6.35
CA LEU A 11 -7.71 9.51 -4.98
C LEU A 11 -6.26 9.59 -4.44
N GLY A 12 -5.44 8.60 -4.78
CA GLY A 12 -4.01 8.60 -4.45
C GLY A 12 -3.27 9.75 -5.10
N PHE A 13 -3.52 9.99 -6.40
CA PHE A 13 -2.92 11.10 -7.13
C PHE A 13 -3.35 12.45 -6.56
N GLN A 14 -4.64 12.65 -6.30
CA GLN A 14 -5.14 13.90 -5.71
C GLN A 14 -4.43 14.23 -4.40
N THR A 15 -4.28 13.25 -3.51
CA THR A 15 -3.58 13.49 -2.23
C THR A 15 -2.08 13.77 -2.41
N TRP A 16 -1.45 13.22 -3.46
CA TRP A 16 -0.05 13.52 -3.77
C TRP A 16 0.10 14.90 -4.42
N ALA A 17 -0.84 15.28 -5.27
CA ALA A 17 -0.78 16.47 -6.12
C ALA A 17 -1.25 17.75 -5.42
N GLU A 18 -2.27 17.68 -4.56
CA GLU A 18 -2.81 18.82 -3.79
C GLU A 18 -1.75 19.56 -2.94
N PRO A 19 -0.93 18.91 -2.09
CA PRO A 19 0.10 19.62 -1.33
C PRO A 19 1.24 20.17 -2.20
N ARG A 20 1.33 19.75 -3.46
CA ARG A 20 2.32 20.23 -4.44
C ARG A 20 1.81 21.38 -5.29
N GLY A 21 0.54 21.79 -5.12
CA GLY A 21 -0.06 22.93 -5.79
C GLY A 21 -0.51 22.66 -7.23
N TYR A 22 -0.66 21.39 -7.63
CA TYR A 22 -1.19 21.06 -8.95
C TYR A 22 -2.67 21.44 -9.09
N ASP A 23 -3.05 21.90 -10.27
CA ASP A 23 -4.44 22.19 -10.61
C ASP A 23 -5.21 20.91 -10.93
N LEU A 24 -6.07 20.50 -10.02
CA LEU A 24 -6.86 19.26 -10.08
C LEU A 24 -8.20 19.43 -10.82
N THR A 25 -8.44 20.58 -11.48
CA THR A 25 -9.66 20.74 -12.29
C THR A 25 -9.74 19.70 -13.41
N THR A 26 -10.92 19.07 -13.50
CA THR A 26 -11.22 18.03 -14.49
C THR A 26 -12.29 18.52 -15.46
N ASP A 27 -12.15 18.18 -16.74
CA ASP A 27 -13.12 18.50 -17.80
C ASP A 27 -14.33 17.52 -17.85
N GLY A 28 -14.49 16.67 -16.83
CA GLY A 28 -15.53 15.64 -16.76
C GLY A 28 -15.21 14.38 -17.58
N THR A 29 -14.07 14.35 -18.28
CA THR A 29 -13.58 13.13 -18.92
C THR A 29 -12.66 12.34 -17.97
N PRO A 30 -12.57 11.01 -18.14
CA PRO A 30 -11.85 10.15 -17.19
C PRO A 30 -10.31 10.30 -17.17
N HIS A 31 -9.76 11.17 -18.03
CA HIS A 31 -8.33 11.47 -18.18
C HIS A 31 -8.06 12.99 -18.28
N GLY A 32 -9.11 13.81 -18.21
CA GLY A 32 -9.00 15.20 -18.62
C GLY A 32 -8.80 16.11 -17.45
N PHE A 33 -7.60 16.09 -16.87
CA PHE A 33 -7.14 17.26 -16.15
C PHE A 33 -7.00 18.41 -17.16
N THR A 34 -7.55 19.57 -16.81
CA THR A 34 -7.54 20.77 -17.67
C THR A 34 -6.12 21.34 -17.80
N SER A 35 -5.34 21.26 -16.71
CA SER A 35 -3.93 21.65 -16.72
C SER A 35 -3.04 20.60 -17.41
N LEU A 36 -2.20 21.09 -18.34
CA LEU A 36 -1.19 20.28 -19.04
C LEU A 36 -0.15 19.70 -18.07
N GLU A 37 0.17 20.46 -17.02
CA GLU A 37 1.15 20.07 -16.00
C GLU A 37 0.60 18.91 -15.16
N THR A 38 -0.63 19.04 -14.68
CA THR A 38 -1.32 18.00 -13.93
C THR A 38 -1.53 16.75 -14.77
N ARG A 39 -1.82 16.90 -16.07
CA ARG A 39 -1.96 15.76 -17.00
C ARG A 39 -0.64 15.01 -17.18
N SER A 40 0.47 15.73 -17.30
CA SER A 40 1.81 15.13 -17.41
C SER A 40 2.19 14.40 -16.12
N ALA A 41 1.89 15.01 -14.97
CA ALA A 41 2.10 14.40 -13.67
C ALA A 41 1.21 13.16 -13.47
N TRP A 42 -0.04 13.20 -13.92
CA TRP A 42 -0.96 12.06 -13.89
C TRP A 42 -0.42 10.88 -14.70
N LEU A 43 0.07 11.09 -15.92
CA LEU A 43 0.63 10.01 -16.73
C LEU A 43 1.85 9.35 -16.07
N GLY A 44 2.71 10.15 -15.43
CA GLY A 44 3.84 9.63 -14.65
C GLY A 44 3.39 8.87 -13.40
N TYR A 45 2.38 9.37 -12.71
CA TYR A 45 1.79 8.72 -11.54
C TYR A 45 1.09 7.40 -11.92
N GLU A 46 0.27 7.42 -12.96
CA GLU A 46 -0.39 6.24 -13.51
C GLU A 46 0.62 5.19 -13.95
N GLY A 47 1.69 5.57 -14.66
CA GLY A 47 2.76 4.63 -15.03
C GLY A 47 3.56 4.05 -13.86
N ALA A 48 3.75 4.82 -12.78
CA ALA A 48 4.45 4.34 -11.59
C ALA A 48 3.56 3.47 -10.67
N PHE A 49 2.25 3.72 -10.68
CA PHE A 49 1.29 3.14 -9.74
C PHE A 49 0.23 2.24 -10.39
N SER A 50 0.29 1.99 -11.71
CA SER A 50 -0.63 1.11 -12.45
C SER A 50 -0.64 -0.32 -11.92
N ASP A 51 0.47 -0.76 -11.31
CA ASP A 51 0.65 -2.10 -10.74
C ASP A 51 0.90 -2.09 -9.22
N SER A 52 0.90 -0.90 -8.61
CA SER A 52 1.15 -0.75 -7.18
C SER A 52 0.15 0.23 -6.58
N SER A 53 -1.02 -0.27 -6.16
CA SER A 53 -1.93 0.50 -5.32
C SER A 53 -1.17 1.01 -4.08
N PRO A 54 -0.92 2.32 -3.91
CA PRO A 54 -0.23 2.84 -2.73
C PRO A 54 -1.14 2.90 -1.51
N ARG A 55 -2.42 2.51 -1.67
CA ARG A 55 -3.47 2.58 -0.66
C ARG A 55 -4.37 1.34 -0.66
N GLY A 56 -3.80 0.17 -0.93
CA GLY A 56 -4.42 -1.04 -0.40
C GLY A 56 -4.48 -0.95 1.13
N GLN A 57 -5.42 -1.67 1.76
CA GLN A 57 -5.45 -1.84 3.21
C GLN A 57 -4.04 -2.21 3.71
N GLN A 58 -3.40 -1.28 4.43
CA GLN A 58 -2.04 -1.49 4.93
C GLN A 58 -2.11 -2.54 6.03
N LEU A 59 -1.47 -3.68 5.78
CA LEU A 59 -1.34 -4.74 6.76
C LEU A 59 -0.18 -4.40 7.70
N TYR A 60 -0.36 -4.78 8.95
CA TYR A 60 0.67 -4.75 9.97
C TYR A 60 0.95 -6.18 10.42
N ALA A 61 2.19 -6.46 10.78
CA ALA A 61 2.57 -7.74 11.34
C ALA A 61 3.24 -7.55 12.70
N ARG A 62 3.11 -8.60 13.52
CA ARG A 62 3.92 -8.80 14.71
C ARG A 62 4.52 -10.20 14.65
N ILE A 63 5.81 -10.32 14.92
CA ILE A 63 6.48 -11.63 14.96
C ILE A 63 5.93 -12.42 16.15
N ARG A 64 5.61 -13.71 15.93
CA ARG A 64 5.17 -14.61 16.99
C ARG A 64 6.31 -14.85 17.97
N LYS A 65 6.00 -14.91 19.26
CA LYS A 65 6.99 -15.24 20.31
C LYS A 65 7.64 -16.61 20.14
N SER A 66 6.95 -17.53 19.47
CA SER A 66 7.47 -18.87 19.15
C SER A 66 8.36 -18.90 17.90
N SER A 67 8.41 -17.81 17.12
CA SER A 67 9.26 -17.75 15.94
C SER A 67 10.72 -17.54 16.34
N LYS A 68 11.64 -18.09 15.54
CA LYS A 68 13.08 -17.84 15.69
C LYS A 68 13.44 -16.35 15.56
N TYR A 69 12.58 -15.55 14.94
CA TYR A 69 12.78 -14.11 14.74
C TYR A 69 12.20 -13.23 15.86
N ALA A 70 11.63 -13.83 16.92
CA ALA A 70 10.94 -13.09 17.99
C ALA A 70 11.80 -12.01 18.67
N HIS A 71 13.13 -12.19 18.68
CA HIS A 71 14.08 -11.26 19.27
C HIS A 71 14.28 -9.96 18.47
N GLN A 72 13.83 -9.90 17.21
CA GLN A 72 14.08 -8.74 16.35
C GLN A 72 13.26 -7.51 16.73
N THR A 73 11.98 -7.71 17.09
CA THR A 73 11.09 -6.63 17.53
C THR A 73 9.83 -7.19 18.18
N GLU A 74 9.31 -6.48 19.17
CA GLU A 74 7.99 -6.73 19.74
C GLU A 74 6.90 -5.80 19.20
N LYS A 75 7.28 -4.79 18.40
CA LYS A 75 6.37 -3.78 17.85
C LYS A 75 5.67 -4.27 16.58
N LEU A 76 4.52 -3.67 16.29
CA LEU A 76 3.87 -3.82 14.99
C LEU A 76 4.68 -3.10 13.91
N PHE A 77 4.78 -3.71 12.73
CA PHE A 77 5.44 -3.12 11.57
C PHE A 77 4.60 -3.30 10.31
N GLU A 78 4.75 -2.37 9.39
CA GLU A 78 4.05 -2.39 8.11
C GLU A 78 4.54 -3.54 7.24
N VAL A 79 3.60 -4.27 6.66
CA VAL A 79 3.89 -5.39 5.76
C VAL A 79 2.96 -5.40 4.55
N ARG A 80 3.40 -6.11 3.53
CA ARG A 80 2.59 -6.49 2.37
C ARG A 80 2.62 -8.00 2.24
N VAL A 81 1.47 -8.59 1.96
CA VAL A 81 1.39 -10.02 1.64
C VAL A 81 1.43 -10.14 0.13
N GLY A 82 2.49 -10.75 -0.37
CA GLY A 82 2.72 -10.96 -1.79
C GLY A 82 2.62 -12.43 -2.18
N LYS A 83 2.84 -12.71 -3.47
CA LYS A 83 3.02 -14.07 -3.96
C LYS A 83 4.50 -14.43 -3.75
N ALA A 84 4.79 -15.47 -2.96
CA ALA A 84 6.16 -15.89 -2.75
C ALA A 84 6.77 -16.42 -4.06
N PRO A 85 8.01 -16.04 -4.41
CA PRO A 85 8.72 -16.63 -5.53
C PRO A 85 9.06 -18.11 -5.26
N TYR A 86 9.37 -18.46 -3.99
CA TYR A 86 9.58 -19.83 -3.49
C TYR A 86 9.22 -19.89 -1.99
N ASP A 87 8.63 -21.01 -1.55
CA ASP A 87 8.32 -21.34 -0.13
C ASP A 87 7.25 -20.44 0.53
N ASP A 88 7.05 -20.56 1.85
CA ASP A 88 5.99 -19.90 2.64
C ASP A 88 6.27 -18.40 2.95
N PHE A 89 7.34 -17.81 2.39
CA PHE A 89 7.82 -16.45 2.67
C PHE A 89 7.06 -15.38 1.90
N VAL A 90 5.78 -15.21 2.25
CA VAL A 90 4.85 -14.31 1.56
C VAL A 90 4.70 -12.94 2.23
N VAL A 91 5.24 -12.73 3.43
CA VAL A 91 5.08 -11.48 4.20
C VAL A 91 6.32 -10.62 4.03
N HIS A 92 6.19 -9.52 3.30
CA HIS A 92 7.28 -8.59 3.00
C HIS A 92 7.18 -7.33 3.86
N GLY A 93 8.26 -6.96 4.54
CA GLY A 93 8.36 -5.79 5.41
C GLY A 93 8.99 -6.11 6.76
N GLY A 94 9.16 -5.08 7.59
CA GLY A 94 9.75 -5.21 8.93
C GLY A 94 11.27 -5.40 8.96
N PRO A 95 11.86 -5.64 10.15
CA PRO A 95 13.31 -5.63 10.37
C PRO A 95 14.10 -6.67 9.56
N GLY A 96 13.51 -7.85 9.38
CA GLY A 96 14.10 -8.98 8.67
C GLY A 96 13.76 -9.01 7.18
N GLY A 97 13.01 -8.03 6.67
CA GLY A 97 12.64 -7.89 5.27
C GLY A 97 11.55 -8.85 4.78
N VAL A 98 11.64 -10.15 5.08
CA VAL A 98 10.66 -11.15 4.66
C VAL A 98 10.44 -12.21 5.74
N TYR A 99 9.18 -12.60 5.95
CA TYR A 99 8.77 -13.62 6.92
C TYR A 99 7.77 -14.60 6.31
N ALA A 100 7.70 -15.79 6.90
CA ALA A 100 6.64 -16.74 6.59
C ALA A 100 5.35 -16.42 7.36
N LEU A 101 4.18 -16.76 6.81
CA LEU A 101 2.90 -16.57 7.49
C LEU A 101 2.85 -17.25 8.87
N ARG A 102 3.52 -18.40 9.02
CA ARG A 102 3.64 -19.14 10.30
C ARG A 102 4.39 -18.37 11.38
N ASP A 103 5.27 -17.45 11.02
CA ASP A 103 6.15 -16.74 11.94
C ASP A 103 5.56 -15.42 12.44
N VAL A 104 4.45 -14.96 11.86
CA VAL A 104 3.84 -13.67 12.20
C VAL A 104 2.35 -13.79 12.55
N HIS A 105 1.83 -12.76 13.20
CA HIS A 105 0.41 -12.46 13.27
C HIS A 105 0.13 -11.21 12.45
N LEU A 106 -0.90 -11.25 11.62
CA LEU A 106 -1.33 -10.12 10.80
C LEU A 106 -2.39 -9.29 11.52
N TYR A 107 -2.35 -8.00 11.30
CA TYR A 107 -3.21 -7.00 11.90
C TYR A 107 -3.62 -5.95 10.87
N VAL A 108 -4.80 -5.37 11.07
CA VAL A 108 -5.22 -4.12 10.45
C VAL A 108 -5.41 -3.06 11.52
N LEU A 109 -5.10 -1.80 11.21
CA LEU A 109 -5.41 -0.69 12.11
C LEU A 109 -6.78 -0.12 11.74
N VAL A 110 -7.72 -0.14 12.67
CA VAL A 110 -9.03 0.52 12.55
C VAL A 110 -9.11 1.62 13.60
N ALA A 111 -9.17 2.87 13.16
CA ALA A 111 -9.11 4.05 14.03
C ALA A 111 -7.91 4.02 15.02
N GLY A 112 -6.76 3.53 14.56
CA GLY A 112 -5.53 3.40 15.36
C GLY A 112 -5.46 2.15 16.25
N ASN A 113 -6.53 1.36 16.35
CA ASN A 113 -6.54 0.14 17.14
C ASN A 113 -6.21 -1.09 16.28
N PRO A 114 -5.25 -1.94 16.69
CA PRO A 114 -4.88 -3.14 15.96
C PRO A 114 -5.91 -4.26 16.14
N ILE A 115 -6.54 -4.66 15.04
CA ILE A 115 -7.42 -5.83 14.96
C ILE A 115 -6.64 -6.97 14.31
N ARG A 116 -6.53 -8.10 15.02
CA ARG A 116 -5.84 -9.29 14.51
C ARG A 116 -6.69 -9.97 13.45
N LEU A 117 -6.06 -10.34 12.34
CA LEU A 117 -6.65 -11.21 11.32
C LEU A 117 -6.41 -12.68 11.72
N SER A 118 -7.47 -13.49 11.73
CA SER A 118 -7.44 -14.92 12.07
C SER A 118 -7.12 -15.79 10.86
#